data_AF-A0A9Q0TDD2-F1
#
_entry.id   AF-A0A9Q0TDD2-F1
#
_cell.length_a   1.000
_cell.length_b   1.000
_cell.length_c   1.000
_cell.angle_alpha   90.00
_cell.angle_beta   90.00
_cell.angle_gamma   90.00
#
_symmetry.space_group_name_H-M   'P 1'
#
loop_
_entity.id
_entity.type
_entity.pdbx_description
1 polymer ?
#
loop_
_entity_poly.entity_id
_entity_poly.type
_entity_poly.pdbx_seq_one_letter_code
_entity_poly.pdbx_strand_id
1 'polypeptide(L)'
;MASLSSLCSSSPSLNPKQSICKTTLNPSRLKTSLAYPARTLLTTTRTLLTPTRSIARDIPADLSKTNDNLPNKPKQLGLEKDPNSLWNRYVDWLYQHKELGLYLDVSRIGFTDEFVSEMEPRFQKAFKDMEELEKGSIANPDEGRMVGHYWLRNSSLAPKPILKTQIDKALDAVCDFADQVVSGKIKTPDGERFTQILSVGIGGSALGPQFVAEALAPDNPPLKIRFIDNTDPAGIDHQIAQLGPELASTLVIVISKSGGTPETRNGLLEVQKAFRETGLDFCKTGFDLRTSEMSAVGLLPAALQGIDIREMLAGAAVMDEANRTTVVSIDSYISIP
;
A
#
# COMPACT_ATOMS: atom_id res chain seq x y z
N MET A 1 10.39 -3.09 -2.05
CA MET A 1 10.33 -4.09 -3.14
C MET A 1 9.68 -5.38 -2.62
N ALA A 2 8.52 -5.73 -3.17
CA ALA A 2 7.87 -7.01 -2.87
C ALA A 2 8.65 -8.14 -3.58
N SER A 3 9.07 -9.14 -2.79
CA SER A 3 9.82 -10.31 -3.26
C SER A 3 8.91 -11.53 -3.19
N LEU A 4 8.93 -12.35 -4.24
CA LEU A 4 8.12 -13.57 -4.38
C LEU A 4 8.83 -14.85 -3.92
N SER A 5 10.01 -14.75 -3.28
CA SER A 5 10.86 -15.91 -2.96
C SER A 5 10.37 -16.81 -1.82
N SER A 6 9.11 -16.73 -1.39
CA SER A 6 8.60 -17.56 -0.29
C SER A 6 7.15 -18.01 -0.44
N LEU A 7 6.70 -18.21 -1.68
CA LEU A 7 5.52 -19.07 -1.94
C LEU A 7 5.79 -20.55 -1.60
N CYS A 8 7.05 -20.91 -1.31
CA CYS A 8 7.48 -22.25 -0.91
C CYS A 8 8.07 -22.24 0.52
N SER A 9 7.25 -21.99 1.53
CA SER A 9 7.51 -22.52 2.87
C SER A 9 6.19 -22.81 3.55
N SER A 10 6.05 -24.06 3.93
CA SER A 10 4.90 -24.78 4.45
C SER A 10 4.06 -23.99 5.46
N SER A 11 2.75 -23.91 5.24
CA SER A 11 1.77 -23.81 6.32
C SER A 11 0.55 -24.66 5.97
N PRO A 12 -0.10 -25.28 6.98
CA PRO A 12 -1.04 -26.35 6.75
C PRO A 12 -2.32 -25.83 6.12
N SER A 13 -2.87 -26.64 5.22
CA SER A 13 -4.23 -26.62 4.68
C SER A 13 -5.20 -25.65 5.36
N LEU A 14 -5.85 -24.81 4.56
CA LEU A 14 -7.16 -24.21 4.83
C LEU A 14 -8.18 -25.35 5.05
N ASN A 15 -8.24 -25.87 6.28
CA ASN A 15 -9.24 -26.83 6.70
C ASN A 15 -9.91 -26.25 7.96
N PRO A 16 -11.22 -25.96 7.92
CA PRO A 16 -11.94 -25.52 9.09
C PRO A 16 -12.12 -26.74 10.02
N LYS A 17 -11.18 -26.95 10.94
CA LYS A 17 -11.44 -27.82 12.09
C LYS A 17 -12.29 -27.02 13.08
N GLN A 18 -13.58 -27.33 13.12
CA GLN A 18 -14.49 -26.90 14.17
C GLN A 18 -13.94 -27.34 15.52
N SER A 19 -13.45 -26.38 16.30
CA SER A 19 -13.22 -26.57 17.74
C SER A 19 -14.44 -26.01 18.45
N ILE A 20 -15.33 -26.89 18.90
CA ILE A 20 -16.50 -26.53 19.70
C ILE A 20 -16.00 -26.09 21.08
N CYS A 21 -15.97 -24.79 21.34
CA CYS A 21 -15.66 -24.25 22.66
C CYS A 21 -16.96 -24.01 23.43
N LYS A 22 -17.08 -24.60 24.63
CA LYS A 22 -18.27 -24.53 25.48
C LYS A 22 -18.34 -23.18 26.18
N THR A 23 -19.46 -22.47 25.99
CA THR A 23 -19.79 -21.20 26.62
C THR A 23 -20.08 -21.40 28.11
N THR A 24 -19.51 -20.55 28.98
CA THR A 24 -19.99 -20.38 30.36
C THR A 24 -20.22 -18.89 30.59
N LEU A 25 -21.48 -18.48 30.58
CA LEU A 25 -21.94 -17.12 30.88
C LEU A 25 -21.90 -16.88 32.40
N ASN A 26 -21.46 -15.70 32.82
CA ASN A 26 -21.73 -15.19 34.16
C ASN A 26 -21.85 -13.66 34.13
N PRO A 27 -23.01 -13.05 34.48
CA PRO A 27 -23.18 -11.61 34.43
C PRO A 27 -23.20 -11.00 35.84
N SER A 28 -22.34 -10.02 36.12
CA SER A 28 -22.61 -9.02 37.17
C SER A 28 -21.72 -7.78 37.12
N ARG A 29 -22.36 -6.64 36.82
CA ARG A 29 -22.25 -5.28 37.42
C ARG A 29 -20.89 -4.80 37.98
N LEU A 30 -20.52 -3.57 37.62
CA LEU A 30 -20.62 -2.41 38.53
C LEU A 30 -20.42 -1.06 37.81
N LYS A 31 -21.23 -0.09 38.24
CA LYS A 31 -21.19 1.33 37.92
C LYS A 31 -20.08 2.01 38.74
N THR A 32 -19.40 3.00 38.17
CA THR A 32 -19.02 4.22 38.93
C THR A 32 -18.67 5.36 37.98
N SER A 33 -19.23 6.53 38.27
CA SER A 33 -18.95 7.81 37.61
C SER A 33 -17.67 8.44 38.17
N LEU A 34 -16.87 9.08 37.34
CA LEU A 34 -15.83 10.02 37.80
C LEU A 34 -15.79 11.25 36.88
N ALA A 35 -15.80 12.40 37.54
CA ALA A 35 -15.91 13.74 36.97
C ALA A 35 -14.60 14.24 36.35
N TYR A 36 -14.72 15.10 35.34
CA TYR A 36 -13.62 15.81 34.67
C TYR A 36 -13.20 17.05 35.46
N PRO A 37 -11.89 17.33 35.64
CA PRO A 37 -11.42 18.66 35.99
C PRO A 37 -11.20 19.54 34.76
N ALA A 38 -11.48 20.83 34.96
CA ALA A 38 -11.49 21.90 33.97
C ALA A 38 -10.09 22.32 33.48
N ARG A 39 -10.12 22.92 32.29
CA ARG A 39 -9.03 23.37 31.42
C ARG A 39 -8.31 24.60 32.00
N THR A 40 -7.01 24.49 32.27
CA THR A 40 -6.16 25.65 32.58
C THR A 40 -5.45 26.12 31.31
N LEU A 41 -5.71 27.37 30.91
CA LEU A 41 -5.07 28.06 29.79
C LEU A 41 -3.65 28.50 30.19
N LEU A 42 -2.63 27.90 29.57
CA LEU A 42 -1.25 28.39 29.61
C LEU A 42 -0.89 28.98 28.25
N THR A 43 -0.86 30.31 28.21
CA THR A 43 -0.22 31.14 27.19
C THR A 43 1.28 30.93 27.23
N THR A 44 1.85 30.38 26.15
CA THR A 44 3.30 30.33 25.95
C THR A 44 3.66 31.03 24.63
N THR A 45 4.59 31.96 24.76
CA THR A 45 5.22 32.84 23.77
C THR A 45 5.74 32.10 22.53
N ARG A 46 5.43 32.67 21.37
CA ARG A 46 5.82 32.22 20.02
C ARG A 46 7.28 32.58 19.73
N THR A 47 8.19 31.62 19.85
CA THR A 47 9.56 31.74 19.33
C THR A 47 9.55 31.36 17.85
N LEU A 48 10.02 32.26 16.98
CA LEU A 48 10.12 32.05 15.53
C LEU A 48 11.21 30.99 15.23
N LEU A 49 10.78 29.77 14.89
CA LEU A 49 11.65 28.73 14.34
C LEU A 49 11.73 28.90 12.81
N THR A 50 12.94 29.06 12.30
CA THR A 50 13.29 28.99 10.87
C THR A 50 12.91 27.62 10.29
N PRO A 51 12.38 27.55 9.06
CA PRO A 51 12.01 26.29 8.45
C PRO A 51 13.26 25.46 8.13
N THR A 52 13.28 24.24 8.67
CA THR A 52 14.24 23.18 8.34
C THR A 52 14.11 22.85 6.85
N ARG A 53 15.16 23.17 6.08
CA ARG A 53 15.30 22.72 4.69
C ARG A 53 15.35 21.19 4.66
N SER A 54 14.45 20.57 3.91
CA SER A 54 14.57 19.17 3.51
C SER A 54 15.84 18.98 2.70
N ILE A 55 16.76 18.14 3.17
CA ILE A 55 17.93 17.72 2.40
C ILE A 55 17.44 16.71 1.36
N ALA A 56 17.09 17.19 0.17
CA ALA A 56 17.22 16.37 -1.02
C ALA A 56 18.72 16.06 -1.16
N ARG A 57 19.09 14.78 -1.20
CA ARG A 57 20.49 14.38 -1.40
C ARG A 57 21.00 15.02 -2.69
N ASP A 58 22.11 15.73 -2.56
CA ASP A 58 22.85 16.28 -3.68
C ASP A 58 23.13 15.18 -4.71
N ILE A 59 22.82 15.48 -5.96
CA ILE A 59 23.17 14.68 -7.13
C ILE A 59 24.70 14.50 -7.10
N PRO A 60 25.24 13.26 -7.20
CA PRO A 60 26.69 13.05 -7.16
C PRO A 60 27.41 13.91 -8.22
N ALA A 61 28.43 14.65 -7.77
CA ALA A 61 29.25 15.56 -8.57
C ALA A 61 30.04 14.88 -9.72
N ASP A 62 29.83 13.60 -9.96
CA ASP A 62 30.42 12.84 -11.06
C ASP A 62 29.68 13.06 -12.40
N LEU A 63 28.51 13.71 -12.36
CA LEU A 63 27.69 14.04 -13.53
C LEU A 63 28.14 15.31 -14.29
N SER A 64 29.21 15.98 -13.85
CA SER A 64 29.70 17.21 -14.50
C SER A 64 31.02 17.04 -15.26
N LYS A 65 31.50 15.81 -15.48
CA LYS A 65 32.78 15.56 -16.16
C LYS A 65 32.60 14.67 -17.38
N THR A 66 32.07 15.24 -18.46
CA THR A 66 32.26 14.70 -19.80
C THR A 66 32.70 15.81 -20.74
N ASN A 67 33.97 15.72 -21.14
CA ASN A 67 34.68 16.43 -22.20
C ASN A 67 34.59 17.97 -22.24
N ASP A 68 35.60 18.60 -21.64
CA ASP A 68 36.11 19.90 -22.05
C ASP A 68 36.41 19.88 -23.56
N ASN A 69 35.54 20.50 -24.39
CA ASN A 69 35.85 21.19 -25.65
C ASN A 69 34.58 21.60 -26.43
N LEU A 70 33.62 22.28 -25.79
CA LEU A 70 32.61 23.07 -26.50
C LEU A 70 32.40 24.43 -25.83
N PRO A 71 32.07 25.50 -26.58
CA PRO A 71 32.01 26.86 -26.04
C PRO A 71 30.90 26.96 -24.98
N ASN A 72 31.27 27.50 -23.81
CA ASN A 72 30.39 27.84 -22.69
C ASN A 72 29.22 28.73 -23.15
N LYS A 73 28.08 28.13 -23.47
CA LYS A 73 26.77 28.80 -23.36
C LYS A 73 26.25 28.57 -21.95
N PRO A 74 25.76 29.60 -21.24
CA PRO A 74 25.12 29.40 -19.95
C PRO A 74 23.91 28.47 -20.15
N LYS A 75 23.91 27.27 -19.54
CA LYS A 75 22.71 26.42 -19.48
C LYS A 75 21.62 27.25 -18.81
N GLN A 76 20.61 27.64 -19.58
CA GLN A 76 19.50 28.47 -19.13
C GLN A 76 18.62 27.60 -18.23
N LEU A 77 19.05 27.40 -16.98
CA LEU A 77 18.36 26.58 -15.97
C LEU A 77 17.21 27.37 -15.32
N GLY A 78 16.41 28.05 -16.15
CA GLY A 78 15.24 28.81 -15.73
C GLY A 78 13.98 28.14 -16.24
N LEU A 79 12.98 28.00 -15.38
CA LEU A 79 11.62 27.67 -15.81
C LEU A 79 11.17 28.70 -16.87
N GLU A 80 10.71 28.22 -18.03
CA GLU A 80 10.10 29.08 -19.06
C GLU A 80 8.94 29.87 -18.43
N LYS A 81 8.87 31.16 -18.74
CA LYS A 81 7.88 32.08 -18.17
C LYS A 81 7.02 32.74 -19.25
N ASP A 82 7.43 32.68 -20.51
CA ASP A 82 6.63 33.19 -21.60
C ASP A 82 5.33 32.37 -21.75
N PRO A 83 4.15 32.99 -21.69
CA PRO A 83 2.88 32.27 -21.76
C PRO A 83 2.68 31.50 -23.07
N ASN A 84 3.18 32.00 -24.21
CA ASN A 84 3.02 31.31 -25.50
C ASN A 84 3.96 30.11 -25.58
N SER A 85 5.20 30.25 -25.13
CA SER A 85 6.14 29.13 -25.03
C SER A 85 5.64 28.05 -24.07
N LEU A 86 5.06 28.43 -22.92
CA LEU A 86 4.45 27.49 -21.99
C LEU A 86 3.22 26.79 -22.57
N TRP A 87 2.40 27.50 -23.35
CA TRP A 87 1.26 26.90 -24.05
C TRP A 87 1.71 25.85 -25.06
N ASN A 88 2.70 26.18 -25.90
CA ASN A 88 3.24 25.22 -26.87
C ASN A 88 3.83 24.01 -26.15
N ARG A 89 4.61 24.25 -25.09
CA ARG A 89 5.17 23.18 -24.27
C ARG A 89 4.10 22.33 -23.59
N TYR A 90 2.97 22.90 -23.19
CA TYR A 90 1.81 22.14 -22.72
C TYR A 90 1.24 21.24 -23.82
N VAL A 91 1.04 21.78 -25.03
CA VAL A 91 0.52 21.00 -26.16
C VAL A 91 1.47 19.85 -26.53
N ASP A 92 2.77 20.09 -26.53
CA ASP A 92 3.79 19.10 -26.92
C ASP A 92 3.98 18.00 -25.86
N TRP A 93 3.85 18.34 -24.57
CA TRP A 93 4.22 17.46 -23.46
C TRP A 93 3.05 16.95 -22.61
N LEU A 94 1.81 17.35 -22.93
CA LEU A 94 0.64 16.79 -22.26
C LEU A 94 0.48 15.32 -22.67
N TYR A 95 0.74 14.42 -21.73
CA TYR A 95 0.41 13.02 -21.89
C TYR A 95 -1.02 12.76 -21.45
N GLN A 96 -1.78 12.03 -22.27
CA GLN A 96 -3.14 11.61 -21.97
C GLN A 96 -3.28 10.10 -22.19
N HIS A 97 -3.69 9.37 -21.15
CA HIS A 97 -4.14 7.98 -21.27
C HIS A 97 -5.66 7.93 -21.14
N LYS A 98 -6.37 8.04 -22.28
CA LYS A 98 -7.84 8.19 -22.35
C LYS A 98 -8.60 7.11 -21.57
N GLU A 99 -8.20 5.85 -21.71
CA GLU A 99 -8.88 4.72 -21.05
C GLU A 99 -8.74 4.75 -19.53
N LEU A 100 -7.65 5.32 -19.01
CA LEU A 100 -7.41 5.45 -17.57
C LEU A 100 -7.93 6.78 -17.02
N GLY A 101 -8.38 7.69 -17.89
CA GLY A 101 -8.69 9.07 -17.51
C GLY A 101 -7.47 9.84 -16.95
N LEU A 102 -6.24 9.38 -17.21
CA LEU A 102 -5.02 9.99 -16.69
C LEU A 102 -4.51 11.09 -17.61
N TYR A 103 -4.18 12.24 -17.01
CA TYR A 103 -3.46 13.32 -17.67
C TYR A 103 -2.20 13.63 -16.87
N LEU A 104 -1.07 13.75 -17.57
CA LEU A 104 0.20 14.14 -16.99
C LEU A 104 0.75 15.34 -17.76
N ASP A 105 0.74 16.50 -17.10
CA ASP A 105 1.32 17.73 -17.62
C ASP A 105 2.71 17.93 -17.02
N VAL A 106 3.75 17.76 -17.85
CA VAL A 106 5.15 18.02 -17.46
C VAL A 106 5.69 19.35 -18.00
N SER A 107 4.85 20.18 -18.62
CA SER A 107 5.27 21.44 -19.26
C SER A 107 5.92 22.42 -18.27
N ARG A 108 5.56 22.33 -16.99
CA ARG A 108 6.09 23.17 -15.91
C ARG A 108 7.30 22.58 -15.19
N ILE A 109 7.81 21.44 -15.64
CA ILE A 109 9.06 20.88 -15.12
C ILE A 109 10.22 21.54 -15.89
N GLY A 110 11.21 22.05 -15.15
CA GLY A 110 12.34 22.81 -15.69
C GLY A 110 13.41 21.94 -16.34
N PHE A 111 13.07 21.26 -17.43
CA PHE A 111 14.03 20.54 -18.28
C PHE A 111 14.05 21.15 -19.69
N THR A 112 15.23 21.14 -20.32
CA THR A 112 15.42 21.59 -21.71
C THR A 112 15.33 20.41 -22.68
N ASP A 113 15.12 20.69 -23.97
CA ASP A 113 15.08 19.64 -25.00
C ASP A 113 16.44 18.94 -25.16
N GLU A 114 17.55 19.67 -24.91
CA GLU A 114 18.88 19.07 -24.84
C GLU A 114 19.00 18.08 -23.69
N PHE A 115 18.45 18.41 -22.51
CA PHE A 115 18.45 17.48 -21.38
C PHE A 115 17.66 16.20 -21.69
N VAL A 116 16.52 16.32 -22.36
CA VAL A 116 15.74 15.15 -22.80
C VAL A 116 16.58 14.29 -23.75
N SER A 117 17.22 14.92 -24.73
CA SER A 117 18.09 14.24 -25.70
C SER A 117 19.29 13.55 -25.03
N GLU A 118 19.90 14.19 -24.02
CA GLU A 118 20.96 13.61 -23.19
C GLU A 118 20.45 12.40 -22.37
N MET A 119 19.18 12.42 -21.94
CA MET A 119 18.56 11.35 -21.13
C MET A 119 18.05 10.18 -21.96
N GLU A 120 17.82 10.35 -23.27
CA GLU A 120 17.22 9.34 -24.16
C GLU A 120 17.89 7.95 -24.06
N PRO A 121 19.24 7.80 -24.12
CA PRO A 121 19.86 6.49 -23.97
C PRO A 121 19.60 5.83 -22.61
N ARG A 122 19.41 6.63 -21.56
CA ARG A 122 19.11 6.14 -20.20
C ARG A 122 17.66 5.68 -20.09
N PHE A 123 16.72 6.36 -20.76
CA PHE A 123 15.34 5.89 -20.86
C PHE A 123 15.26 4.57 -21.62
N GLN A 124 15.93 4.45 -22.78
CA GLN A 124 16.00 3.19 -23.52
C GLN A 124 16.58 2.05 -22.67
N LYS A 125 17.64 2.32 -21.90
CA LYS A 125 18.16 1.35 -20.94
C LYS A 125 17.13 0.99 -19.87
N ALA A 126 16.44 1.96 -19.29
CA ALA A 126 15.43 1.72 -18.25
C ALA A 126 14.27 0.85 -18.77
N PHE A 127 13.78 1.07 -19.99
CA PHE A 127 12.76 0.23 -20.62
C PHE A 127 13.25 -1.21 -20.81
N LYS A 128 14.49 -1.39 -21.27
CA LYS A 128 15.11 -2.72 -21.39
C LYS A 128 15.25 -3.41 -20.03
N ASP A 129 15.76 -2.70 -19.02
CA ASP A 129 15.91 -3.22 -17.67
C ASP A 129 14.54 -3.64 -17.09
N MET A 130 13.48 -2.86 -17.35
CA MET A 130 12.11 -3.18 -16.94
C MET A 130 11.60 -4.47 -17.61
N GLU A 131 11.81 -4.64 -18.92
CA GLU A 131 11.45 -5.86 -19.64
C GLU A 131 12.18 -7.09 -19.07
N GLU A 132 13.47 -6.97 -18.75
CA GLU A 132 14.25 -8.03 -18.12
C GLU A 132 13.70 -8.38 -16.73
N LEU A 133 13.35 -7.37 -15.93
CA LEU A 133 12.75 -7.54 -14.59
C LEU A 133 11.41 -8.28 -14.66
N GLU A 134 10.54 -7.92 -15.59
CA GLU A 134 9.23 -8.55 -15.77
C GLU A 134 9.33 -10.00 -16.22
N LYS A 135 10.35 -10.34 -17.01
CA LYS A 135 10.70 -11.73 -17.37
C LYS A 135 11.31 -12.54 -16.21
N GLY A 136 11.52 -11.91 -15.06
CA GLY A 136 12.01 -12.56 -13.86
C GLY A 136 13.52 -12.55 -13.69
N SER A 137 14.22 -11.54 -14.22
CA SER A 137 15.63 -11.34 -13.89
C SER A 137 15.82 -11.13 -12.38
N ILE A 138 17.04 -11.45 -11.90
CA ILE A 138 17.40 -11.20 -10.50
C ILE A 138 17.64 -9.70 -10.35
N ALA A 139 16.66 -9.02 -9.75
CA ALA A 139 16.70 -7.58 -9.49
C ALA A 139 17.51 -7.25 -8.23
N ASN A 140 17.39 -8.11 -7.20
CA ASN A 140 18.10 -7.95 -5.94
C ASN A 140 19.23 -8.99 -5.88
N PRO A 141 20.46 -8.61 -6.30
CA PRO A 141 21.60 -9.53 -6.29
C PRO A 141 22.00 -9.95 -4.87
N ASP A 142 21.86 -9.06 -3.88
CA ASP A 142 22.24 -9.35 -2.49
C ASP A 142 21.37 -10.45 -1.86
N GLU A 143 20.08 -10.46 -2.21
CA GLU A 143 19.16 -11.50 -1.74
C GLU A 143 18.95 -12.64 -2.75
N GLY A 144 19.49 -12.52 -3.96
CA GLY A 144 19.27 -13.46 -5.08
C GLY A 144 17.81 -13.56 -5.52
N ARG A 145 17.06 -12.44 -5.54
CA ARG A 145 15.59 -12.46 -5.71
C ARG A 145 15.10 -11.70 -6.94
N MET A 146 14.04 -12.25 -7.53
CA MET A 146 13.22 -11.59 -8.55
C MET A 146 12.28 -10.56 -7.90
N VAL A 147 11.80 -9.61 -8.72
CA VAL A 147 10.78 -8.63 -8.35
C VAL A 147 9.58 -8.80 -9.27
N GLY A 148 8.44 -9.26 -8.74
CA GLY A 148 7.30 -9.66 -9.57
C GLY A 148 5.96 -9.12 -9.10
N HIS A 149 5.92 -7.89 -8.60
CA HIS A 149 4.67 -7.24 -8.21
C HIS A 149 3.71 -7.02 -9.41
N TYR A 150 4.25 -6.87 -10.62
CA TYR A 150 3.48 -6.87 -11.87
C TYR A 150 2.68 -8.16 -12.07
N TRP A 151 3.25 -9.32 -11.69
CA TRP A 151 2.58 -10.60 -11.82
C TRP A 151 1.40 -10.74 -10.85
N LEU A 152 1.42 -10.01 -9.72
CA LEU A 152 0.28 -9.98 -8.79
C LEU A 152 -0.93 -9.26 -9.40
N ARG A 153 -0.68 -8.30 -10.30
CA ARG A 153 -1.71 -7.52 -11.02
C ARG A 153 -2.15 -8.22 -12.30
N ASN A 154 -1.24 -8.94 -12.96
CA ASN A 154 -1.53 -9.81 -14.09
C ASN A 154 -0.71 -11.11 -14.01
N SER A 155 -1.35 -12.17 -13.51
CA SER A 155 -0.70 -13.47 -13.27
C SER A 155 -0.23 -14.18 -14.54
N SER A 156 -0.76 -13.79 -15.71
CA SER A 156 -0.35 -14.34 -17.01
C SER A 156 1.08 -13.96 -17.39
N LEU A 157 1.63 -12.89 -16.80
CA LEU A 157 3.01 -12.45 -17.01
C LEU A 157 4.02 -13.21 -16.15
N ALA A 158 3.57 -14.09 -15.25
CA ALA A 158 4.47 -14.80 -14.35
C ALA A 158 5.43 -15.71 -15.14
N PRO A 159 6.75 -15.68 -14.88
CA PRO A 159 7.74 -16.41 -15.68
C PRO A 159 7.68 -17.93 -15.51
N LYS A 160 6.89 -18.42 -14.54
CA LYS A 160 6.71 -19.84 -14.25
C LYS A 160 5.23 -20.14 -14.05
N PRO A 161 4.67 -21.21 -14.67
CA PRO A 161 3.27 -21.58 -14.51
C PRO A 161 2.84 -21.77 -13.04
N ILE A 162 3.74 -22.31 -12.21
CA ILE A 162 3.47 -22.49 -10.77
C ILE A 162 3.20 -21.16 -10.05
N LEU A 163 3.90 -20.08 -10.43
CA LEU A 163 3.70 -18.76 -9.83
C LEU A 163 2.33 -18.20 -10.22
N LYS A 164 1.93 -18.35 -11.48
CA LYS A 164 0.59 -17.98 -11.94
C LYS A 164 -0.49 -18.66 -11.10
N THR A 165 -0.43 -19.99 -10.99
CA THR A 165 -1.39 -20.77 -10.20
C THR A 165 -1.41 -20.37 -8.74
N GLN A 166 -0.25 -20.08 -8.14
CA GLN A 166 -0.16 -19.62 -6.75
C GLN A 166 -0.81 -18.24 -6.54
N ILE A 167 -0.63 -17.32 -7.49
CA ILE A 167 -1.23 -15.98 -7.46
C ILE A 167 -2.75 -16.08 -7.60
N ASP A 168 -3.23 -16.80 -8.62
CA ASP A 168 -4.67 -16.97 -8.88
C ASP A 168 -5.38 -17.61 -7.68
N LYS A 169 -4.81 -18.70 -7.15
CA LYS A 169 -5.35 -19.39 -5.98
C LYS A 169 -5.39 -18.50 -4.73
N ALA A 170 -4.37 -17.66 -4.52
CA ALA A 170 -4.34 -16.75 -3.40
C ALA A 170 -5.40 -15.65 -3.52
N LEU A 171 -5.60 -15.11 -4.72
CA LEU A 171 -6.64 -14.12 -5.00
C LEU A 171 -8.04 -14.70 -4.78
N ASP A 172 -8.31 -15.90 -5.31
CA ASP A 172 -9.58 -16.59 -5.12
C ASP A 172 -9.85 -16.88 -3.64
N ALA A 173 -8.84 -17.35 -2.90
CA ALA A 173 -8.97 -17.59 -1.46
C ALA A 173 -9.27 -16.31 -0.66
N VAL A 174 -8.71 -15.16 -1.07
CA VAL A 174 -9.02 -13.85 -0.45
C VAL A 174 -10.46 -13.44 -0.73
N CYS A 175 -10.92 -13.57 -1.98
CA CYS A 175 -12.30 -13.25 -2.37
C CYS A 175 -13.29 -14.13 -1.60
N ASP A 176 -13.09 -15.45 -1.64
CA ASP A 176 -13.94 -16.42 -0.96
C ASP A 176 -13.99 -16.18 0.55
N PHE A 177 -12.87 -15.82 1.17
CA PHE A 177 -12.85 -15.54 2.61
C PHE A 177 -13.56 -14.23 2.94
N ALA A 178 -13.28 -13.15 2.19
CA ALA A 178 -13.94 -11.86 2.38
C ALA A 178 -15.46 -11.98 2.21
N ASP A 179 -15.92 -12.67 1.16
CA ASP A 179 -17.34 -12.94 0.92
C ASP A 179 -17.98 -13.71 2.08
N GLN A 180 -17.29 -14.72 2.62
CA GLN A 180 -17.80 -15.49 3.75
C GLN A 180 -17.88 -14.67 5.04
N VAL A 181 -16.96 -13.73 5.27
CA VAL A 181 -17.00 -12.80 6.41
C VAL A 181 -18.12 -11.78 6.23
N VAL A 182 -18.16 -11.09 5.09
CA VAL A 182 -19.16 -10.04 4.79
C VAL A 182 -20.58 -10.62 4.74
N SER A 183 -20.76 -11.80 4.15
CA SER A 183 -22.06 -12.52 4.15
C SER A 183 -22.45 -13.08 5.51
N GLY A 184 -21.55 -13.07 6.51
CA GLY A 184 -21.81 -13.54 7.88
C GLY A 184 -21.91 -15.06 7.98
N LYS A 185 -21.32 -15.78 7.02
CA LYS A 185 -21.13 -17.24 7.10
C LYS A 185 -19.99 -17.56 8.08
N ILE A 186 -18.90 -16.79 8.01
CA ILE A 186 -17.87 -16.72 9.05
C ILE A 186 -18.30 -15.65 10.04
N LYS A 187 -18.35 -16.03 11.31
CA LYS A 187 -18.92 -15.25 12.41
C LYS A 187 -17.93 -15.15 13.56
N THR A 188 -18.21 -14.24 14.48
CA THR A 188 -17.51 -14.16 15.76
C THR A 188 -17.77 -15.42 16.59
N PRO A 189 -16.97 -15.70 17.65
CA PRO A 189 -17.22 -16.82 18.55
C PRO A 189 -18.64 -16.84 19.15
N ASP A 190 -19.25 -15.66 19.34
CA ASP A 190 -20.62 -15.52 19.87
C ASP A 190 -21.71 -15.64 18.78
N GLY A 191 -21.33 -15.88 17.52
CA GLY A 191 -22.25 -16.10 16.40
C GLY A 191 -22.74 -14.83 15.70
N GLU A 192 -22.22 -13.67 16.08
CA GLU A 192 -22.49 -12.37 15.47
C GLU A 192 -21.62 -12.14 14.22
N ARG A 193 -22.00 -11.12 13.42
CA ARG A 193 -21.19 -10.70 12.28
C ARG A 193 -19.99 -9.87 12.73
N PHE A 194 -18.89 -9.97 11.99
CA PHE A 194 -17.80 -9.02 12.14
C PHE A 194 -18.22 -7.64 11.61
N THR A 195 -17.86 -6.59 12.33
CA THR A 195 -18.14 -5.18 11.95
C THR A 195 -16.88 -4.33 11.91
N GLN A 196 -15.79 -4.78 12.53
CA GLN A 196 -14.53 -4.08 12.59
C GLN A 196 -13.38 -4.96 12.07
N ILE A 197 -12.35 -4.32 11.53
CA ILE A 197 -11.05 -4.91 11.23
C ILE A 197 -10.02 -4.19 12.09
N LEU A 198 -9.19 -4.94 12.79
CA LEU A 198 -7.98 -4.43 13.43
C LEU A 198 -6.76 -5.00 12.71
N SER A 199 -6.15 -4.19 11.84
CA SER A 199 -4.98 -4.57 11.05
C SER A 199 -3.70 -4.23 11.81
N VAL A 200 -2.92 -5.25 12.14
CA VAL A 200 -1.67 -5.15 12.92
C VAL A 200 -0.50 -5.39 11.98
N GLY A 201 0.31 -4.38 11.74
CA GLY A 201 1.46 -4.47 10.84
C GLY A 201 2.15 -3.12 10.73
N ILE A 202 3.43 -3.11 10.37
CA ILE A 202 4.24 -1.87 10.26
C ILE A 202 4.78 -1.67 8.83
N GLY A 203 5.02 -0.42 8.46
CA GLY A 203 5.65 -0.06 7.18
C GLY A 203 4.81 -0.53 5.99
N GLY A 204 5.39 -1.32 5.09
CA GLY A 204 4.69 -1.85 3.92
C GLY A 204 3.52 -2.79 4.23
N SER A 205 3.43 -3.32 5.45
CA SER A 205 2.27 -4.10 5.93
C SER A 205 1.08 -3.23 6.34
N ALA A 206 1.26 -1.90 6.46
CA ALA A 206 0.26 -0.98 7.00
C ALA A 206 -0.04 0.19 6.06
N LEU A 207 1.00 0.82 5.50
CA LEU A 207 0.86 2.05 4.71
C LEU A 207 0.08 1.87 3.41
N GLY A 208 0.29 0.74 2.71
CA GLY A 208 -0.49 0.41 1.52
C GLY A 208 -1.98 0.24 1.86
N PRO A 209 -2.31 -0.63 2.84
CA PRO A 209 -3.70 -0.86 3.20
C PRO A 209 -4.38 0.39 3.76
N GLN A 210 -3.64 1.22 4.51
CA GLN A 210 -4.11 2.53 4.98
C GLN A 210 -4.46 3.46 3.81
N PHE A 211 -3.57 3.57 2.82
CA PHE A 211 -3.81 4.41 1.65
C PHE A 211 -5.03 3.95 0.84
N VAL A 212 -5.14 2.65 0.57
CA VAL A 212 -6.28 2.09 -0.19
C VAL A 212 -7.59 2.25 0.59
N ALA A 213 -7.58 1.99 1.90
CA ALA A 213 -8.74 2.20 2.75
C ALA A 213 -9.22 3.65 2.73
N GLU A 214 -8.30 4.62 2.87
CA GLU A 214 -8.66 6.05 2.88
C GLU A 214 -9.12 6.55 1.50
N ALA A 215 -8.50 6.05 0.42
CA ALA A 215 -8.77 6.54 -0.92
C ALA A 215 -10.02 5.92 -1.57
N LEU A 216 -10.30 4.64 -1.30
CA LEU A 216 -11.25 3.84 -2.08
C LEU A 216 -12.38 3.21 -1.26
N ALA A 217 -12.31 3.19 0.07
CA ALA A 217 -13.41 2.62 0.85
C ALA A 217 -14.69 3.46 0.68
N PRO A 218 -15.87 2.82 0.56
CA PRO A 218 -17.13 3.55 0.52
C PRO A 218 -17.41 4.21 1.87
N ASP A 219 -18.27 5.23 1.90
CA ASP A 219 -18.64 5.96 3.13
C ASP A 219 -19.16 5.05 4.25
N ASN A 220 -19.81 3.95 3.88
CA ASN A 220 -20.32 2.94 4.81
C ASN A 220 -19.80 1.55 4.43
N PRO A 221 -18.54 1.23 4.75
CA PRO A 221 -17.96 -0.05 4.39
C PRO A 221 -18.58 -1.17 5.22
N PRO A 222 -18.66 -2.42 4.70
CA PRO A 222 -19.19 -3.57 5.45
C PRO A 222 -18.49 -3.77 6.79
N LEU A 223 -17.16 -3.64 6.81
CA LEU A 223 -16.36 -3.62 8.02
C LEU A 223 -15.52 -2.32 8.07
N LYS A 224 -15.44 -1.68 9.22
CA LYS A 224 -14.59 -0.51 9.45
C LYS A 224 -13.19 -0.95 9.86
N ILE A 225 -12.14 -0.34 9.30
CA ILE A 225 -10.76 -0.72 9.58
C ILE A 225 -10.05 0.25 10.52
N ARG A 226 -9.21 -0.29 11.40
CA ARG A 226 -8.24 0.43 12.23
C ARG A 226 -6.88 -0.23 12.12
N PHE A 227 -5.82 0.55 12.37
CA PHE A 227 -4.45 0.10 12.21
C PHE A 227 -3.66 0.19 13.51
N ILE A 228 -2.87 -0.84 13.76
CA ILE A 228 -1.77 -0.83 14.75
C ILE A 228 -0.48 -0.97 13.94
N ASP A 229 0.19 0.16 13.73
CA ASP A 229 1.44 0.26 12.95
C ASP A 229 2.61 0.86 13.74
N ASN A 230 2.38 1.18 15.01
CA ASN A 230 3.38 1.65 15.94
C ASN A 230 3.56 0.63 17.08
N THR A 231 4.76 0.61 17.67
CA THR A 231 5.13 -0.26 18.80
C THR A 231 4.88 0.40 20.16
N ASP A 232 4.60 1.72 20.18
CA ASP A 232 4.28 2.45 21.42
C ASP A 232 3.02 1.87 22.10
N PRO A 233 3.13 1.29 23.31
CA PRO A 233 1.99 0.70 24.01
C PRO A 233 0.84 1.69 24.25
N ALA A 234 1.14 2.97 24.50
CA ALA A 234 0.09 3.97 24.73
C ALA A 234 -0.76 4.20 23.47
N GLY A 235 -0.14 4.16 22.30
CA GLY A 235 -0.84 4.25 21.01
C GLY A 235 -1.72 3.02 20.75
N ILE A 236 -1.22 1.83 21.08
CA ILE A 236 -1.96 0.57 20.94
C ILE A 236 -3.17 0.56 21.88
N ASP A 237 -2.95 0.87 23.16
CA ASP A 237 -4.01 0.97 24.17
C ASP A 237 -5.09 1.96 23.74
N HIS A 238 -4.69 3.09 23.13
CA HIS A 238 -5.64 4.07 22.63
C HIS A 238 -6.52 3.50 21.50
N GLN A 239 -5.95 2.79 20.53
CA GLN A 239 -6.72 2.16 19.44
C GLN A 239 -7.68 1.09 19.97
N ILE A 240 -7.22 0.25 20.91
CA ILE A 240 -8.04 -0.79 21.54
C ILE A 240 -9.17 -0.16 22.38
N ALA A 241 -8.88 0.87 23.16
CA ALA A 241 -9.87 1.57 23.96
C ALA A 241 -10.96 2.24 23.10
N GLN A 242 -10.59 2.77 21.93
CA GLN A 242 -11.54 3.32 20.97
C GLN A 242 -12.50 2.29 20.38
N LEU A 243 -12.07 1.03 20.22
CA LEU A 243 -12.97 -0.06 19.80
C LEU A 243 -14.01 -0.35 20.90
N GLY A 244 -13.61 -0.31 22.16
CA GLY A 244 -14.51 -0.52 23.30
C GLY A 244 -15.35 -1.81 23.15
N PRO A 245 -16.70 -1.74 23.17
CA PRO A 245 -17.55 -2.91 23.01
C PRO A 245 -17.47 -3.56 21.62
N GLU A 246 -17.05 -2.81 20.59
CA GLU A 246 -16.94 -3.33 19.23
C GLU A 246 -15.83 -4.40 19.09
N LEU A 247 -14.91 -4.49 20.07
CA LEU A 247 -13.84 -5.49 20.13
C LEU A 247 -14.36 -6.94 19.97
N ALA A 248 -15.55 -7.24 20.49
CA ALA A 248 -16.20 -8.55 20.35
C ALA A 248 -16.59 -8.90 18.90
N SER A 249 -16.74 -7.88 18.05
CA SER A 249 -17.07 -7.99 16.63
C SER A 249 -15.90 -7.62 15.70
N THR A 250 -14.68 -7.61 16.24
CA THR A 250 -13.46 -7.25 15.51
C THR A 250 -12.74 -8.47 14.95
N LEU A 251 -12.49 -8.45 13.64
CA LEU A 251 -11.58 -9.35 12.96
C LEU A 251 -10.16 -8.80 13.04
N VAL A 252 -9.25 -9.54 13.67
CA VAL A 252 -7.85 -9.13 13.80
C VAL A 252 -7.02 -9.74 12.66
N ILE A 253 -6.38 -8.89 11.85
CA ILE A 253 -5.51 -9.29 10.75
C ILE A 253 -4.07 -8.93 11.11
N VAL A 254 -3.14 -9.87 11.04
CA VAL A 254 -1.74 -9.66 11.44
C VAL A 254 -0.83 -9.80 10.24
N ILE A 255 -0.23 -8.70 9.79
CA ILE A 255 0.45 -8.63 8.50
C ILE A 255 1.96 -8.52 8.69
N SER A 256 2.70 -9.58 8.36
CA SER A 256 4.16 -9.65 8.53
C SER A 256 4.83 -10.42 7.39
N LYS A 257 5.77 -9.80 6.67
CA LYS A 257 6.53 -10.51 5.61
C LYS A 257 7.40 -11.64 6.17
N SER A 258 8.05 -11.37 7.29
CA SER A 258 9.04 -12.24 7.91
C SER A 258 8.44 -13.17 8.96
N GLY A 259 7.19 -12.92 9.39
CA GLY A 259 6.57 -13.55 10.55
C GLY A 259 7.21 -13.16 11.90
N GLY A 260 8.38 -12.52 11.88
CA GLY A 260 9.20 -12.22 13.06
C GLY A 260 9.37 -10.73 13.37
N THR A 261 8.66 -9.84 12.66
CA THR A 261 8.72 -8.38 12.90
C THR A 261 8.34 -8.06 14.35
N PRO A 262 9.26 -7.52 15.17
CA PRO A 262 9.03 -7.29 16.60
C PRO A 262 7.83 -6.37 16.87
N GLU A 263 7.66 -5.31 16.08
CA GLU A 263 6.59 -4.33 16.23
C GLU A 263 5.22 -4.97 16.00
N THR A 264 5.06 -5.70 14.89
CA THR A 264 3.83 -6.46 14.59
C THR A 264 3.55 -7.51 15.67
N ARG A 265 4.60 -8.18 16.18
CA ARG A 265 4.48 -9.17 17.25
C ARG A 265 4.02 -8.53 18.56
N ASN A 266 4.58 -7.38 18.93
CA ASN A 266 4.17 -6.65 20.13
C ASN A 266 2.71 -6.21 20.03
N GLY A 267 2.31 -5.65 18.88
CA GLY A 267 0.90 -5.31 18.61
C GLY A 267 -0.02 -6.51 18.78
N LEU A 268 0.34 -7.69 18.25
CA LEU A 268 -0.43 -8.91 18.43
C LEU A 268 -0.56 -9.32 19.91
N LEU A 269 0.52 -9.24 20.68
CA LEU A 269 0.49 -9.59 22.10
C LEU A 269 -0.40 -8.65 22.92
N GLU A 270 -0.39 -7.35 22.63
CA GLU A 270 -1.27 -6.38 23.27
C GLU A 270 -2.74 -6.61 22.90
N VAL A 271 -3.03 -6.92 21.63
CA VAL A 271 -4.40 -7.29 21.22
C VAL A 271 -4.84 -8.57 21.94
N GLN A 272 -4.00 -9.60 22.02
CA GLN A 272 -4.31 -10.82 22.77
C GLN A 272 -4.51 -10.57 24.26
N LYS A 273 -3.77 -9.64 24.86
CA LYS A 273 -3.98 -9.19 26.24
C LYS A 273 -5.36 -8.53 26.38
N ALA A 274 -5.73 -7.63 25.49
CA ALA A 274 -7.04 -6.96 25.53
C ALA A 274 -8.23 -7.92 25.38
N PHE A 275 -8.15 -8.91 24.48
CA PHE A 275 -9.18 -9.95 24.37
C PHE A 275 -9.30 -10.77 25.67
N ARG A 276 -8.18 -11.14 26.29
CA ARG A 276 -8.20 -11.87 27.59
C ARG A 276 -8.78 -11.03 28.73
N GLU A 277 -8.43 -9.75 28.81
CA GLU A 277 -8.92 -8.84 29.85
C GLU A 277 -10.43 -8.57 29.74
N THR A 278 -11.00 -8.68 28.54
CA THR A 278 -12.44 -8.57 28.29
C THR A 278 -13.18 -9.90 28.34
N GLY A 279 -12.48 -11.02 28.57
CA GLY A 279 -13.06 -12.36 28.59
C GLY A 279 -13.48 -12.89 27.21
N LEU A 280 -13.02 -12.25 26.13
CA LEU A 280 -13.27 -12.68 24.76
C LEU A 280 -12.28 -13.77 24.34
N ASP A 281 -12.75 -14.73 23.57
CA ASP A 281 -11.88 -15.75 22.99
C ASP A 281 -11.12 -15.19 21.78
N PHE A 282 -9.79 -15.16 21.88
CA PHE A 282 -8.94 -14.86 20.75
C PHE A 282 -8.76 -16.14 19.90
N CYS A 283 -9.79 -16.47 19.12
CA CYS A 283 -9.68 -17.54 18.14
C CYS A 283 -8.62 -17.16 17.10
N LYS A 284 -7.59 -18.00 16.95
CA LYS A 284 -6.54 -17.81 15.93
C LYS A 284 -7.14 -17.93 14.53
N THR A 285 -7.63 -16.81 14.00
CA THR A 285 -7.81 -16.58 12.56
C THR A 285 -6.81 -15.52 12.09
N GLY A 286 -5.57 -15.60 12.61
CA GLY A 286 -4.47 -14.74 12.18
C GLY A 286 -3.89 -15.27 10.88
N PHE A 287 -4.04 -14.52 9.79
CA PHE A 287 -3.41 -14.82 8.52
C PHE A 287 -2.04 -14.15 8.47
N ASP A 288 -0.96 -14.92 8.38
CA ASP A 288 0.38 -14.37 8.13
C ASP A 288 0.50 -13.99 6.64
N LEU A 289 0.26 -12.72 6.33
CA LEU A 289 0.22 -12.20 4.97
C LEU A 289 1.50 -11.41 4.66
N ARG A 290 2.09 -11.64 3.47
CA ARG A 290 3.39 -11.06 3.07
C ARG A 290 3.31 -9.81 2.19
N THR A 291 4.09 -8.80 2.59
CA THR A 291 4.07 -7.39 2.16
C THR A 291 4.04 -7.14 0.65
N SER A 292 2.86 -6.83 0.14
CA SER A 292 2.60 -6.02 -1.05
C SER A 292 1.14 -5.59 -1.00
N GLU A 293 0.82 -4.33 -1.29
CA GLU A 293 -0.59 -3.91 -1.33
C GLU A 293 -1.42 -4.78 -2.28
N MET A 294 -0.85 -5.06 -3.44
CA MET A 294 -1.48 -5.90 -4.46
C MET A 294 -1.32 -7.40 -4.23
N SER A 295 -0.84 -7.85 -3.07
CA SER A 295 -0.93 -9.26 -2.64
C SER A 295 -2.09 -9.43 -1.66
N ALA A 296 -2.29 -10.65 -1.16
CA ALA A 296 -3.27 -10.92 -0.12
C ALA A 296 -3.18 -9.98 1.11
N VAL A 297 -2.03 -9.33 1.36
CA VAL A 297 -1.83 -8.32 2.41
C VAL A 297 -2.77 -7.13 2.31
N GLY A 298 -2.83 -6.46 1.16
CA GLY A 298 -3.70 -5.30 0.97
C GLY A 298 -5.07 -5.70 0.43
N LEU A 299 -5.12 -6.74 -0.39
CA LEU A 299 -6.37 -7.20 -0.99
C LEU A 299 -7.37 -7.73 0.05
N LEU A 300 -6.92 -8.40 1.10
CA LEU A 300 -7.85 -8.90 2.13
C LEU A 300 -8.56 -7.76 2.90
N PRO A 301 -7.85 -6.80 3.54
CA PRO A 301 -8.51 -5.69 4.21
C PRO A 301 -9.36 -4.85 3.23
N ALA A 302 -8.88 -4.61 2.00
CA ALA A 302 -9.65 -3.88 0.99
C ALA A 302 -10.97 -4.60 0.63
N ALA A 303 -10.94 -5.91 0.36
CA ALA A 303 -12.13 -6.70 0.06
C ALA A 303 -13.13 -6.72 1.22
N LEU A 304 -12.64 -6.81 2.47
CA LEU A 304 -13.49 -6.75 3.67
C LEU A 304 -14.16 -5.38 3.86
N GLN A 305 -13.56 -4.32 3.34
CA GLN A 305 -14.18 -2.97 3.27
C GLN A 305 -15.11 -2.80 2.07
N GLY A 306 -15.29 -3.82 1.23
CA GLY A 306 -16.17 -3.79 0.06
C GLY A 306 -15.55 -3.14 -1.18
N ILE A 307 -14.22 -2.98 -1.22
CA ILE A 307 -13.50 -2.49 -2.40
C ILE A 307 -13.42 -3.62 -3.42
N ASP A 308 -13.70 -3.34 -4.70
CA ASP A 308 -13.50 -4.30 -5.78
C ASP A 308 -12.00 -4.48 -6.06
N ILE A 309 -11.43 -5.50 -5.42
CA ILE A 309 -10.01 -5.81 -5.53
C ILE A 309 -9.61 -6.33 -6.90
N ARG A 310 -10.55 -6.90 -7.69
CA ARG A 310 -10.24 -7.37 -9.05
C ARG A 310 -10.15 -6.20 -10.01
N GLU A 311 -11.06 -5.24 -9.88
CA GLU A 311 -11.00 -3.97 -10.63
C GLU A 311 -9.75 -3.16 -10.25
N MET A 312 -9.40 -3.10 -8.96
CA MET A 312 -8.16 -2.44 -8.51
C MET A 312 -6.91 -3.07 -9.14
N LEU A 313 -6.82 -4.40 -9.16
CA LEU A 313 -5.71 -5.11 -9.82
C LEU A 313 -5.71 -4.88 -11.34
N ALA A 314 -6.88 -4.86 -11.97
CA ALA A 314 -7.03 -4.58 -13.40
C ALA A 314 -6.55 -3.18 -13.75
N GLY A 315 -6.98 -2.15 -13.01
CA GLY A 315 -6.51 -0.77 -13.20
C GLY A 315 -4.99 -0.64 -13.03
N ALA A 316 -4.41 -1.33 -12.04
CA ALA A 316 -2.97 -1.39 -11.86
C ALA A 316 -2.25 -2.11 -13.03
N ALA A 317 -2.84 -3.16 -13.59
CA ALA A 317 -2.29 -3.87 -14.75
C ALA A 317 -2.35 -3.02 -16.04
N VAL A 318 -3.41 -2.23 -16.23
CA VAL A 318 -3.50 -1.27 -17.35
C VAL A 318 -2.44 -0.18 -17.21
N MET A 319 -2.20 0.32 -16.00
CA MET A 319 -1.10 1.26 -15.75
C MET A 319 0.28 0.63 -16.02
N ASP A 320 0.47 -0.64 -15.67
CA ASP A 320 1.70 -1.35 -15.99
C ASP A 320 1.92 -1.42 -17.51
N GLU A 321 0.85 -1.64 -18.30
CA GLU A 321 0.93 -1.59 -19.76
C GLU A 321 1.23 -0.19 -20.29
N ALA A 322 0.59 0.84 -19.75
CA ALA A 322 0.86 2.22 -20.11
C ALA A 322 2.35 2.58 -19.90
N ASN A 323 2.95 2.11 -18.80
CA ASN A 323 4.37 2.33 -18.48
C ASN A 323 5.34 1.60 -19.42
N ARG A 324 4.89 0.60 -20.19
CA ARG A 324 5.70 -0.06 -21.22
C ARG A 324 5.79 0.74 -22.53
N THR A 325 4.96 1.78 -22.68
CA THR A 325 4.94 2.59 -23.89
C THR A 325 6.19 3.46 -23.97
N THR A 326 6.98 3.27 -25.02
CA THR A 326 8.24 4.02 -25.27
C THR A 326 8.04 5.30 -26.08
N VAL A 327 6.80 5.57 -26.52
CA VAL A 327 6.44 6.74 -27.31
C VAL A 327 6.16 7.92 -26.36
N VAL A 328 7.08 8.89 -26.34
CA VAL A 328 7.02 10.08 -25.46
C VAL A 328 6.19 11.22 -26.08
N SER A 329 5.96 11.19 -27.39
CA SER A 329 5.27 12.24 -28.16
C SER A 329 4.09 11.64 -28.90
N ILE A 330 2.89 12.17 -28.66
CA ILE A 330 1.73 11.89 -29.49
C ILE A 330 1.95 12.66 -30.79
N ASP A 331 2.14 11.96 -31.91
CA ASP A 331 2.02 12.60 -33.21
C ASP A 331 0.66 13.31 -33.27
N SER A 332 0.73 14.64 -33.34
CA SER A 332 -0.35 15.62 -33.37
C SER A 332 -1.67 15.12 -33.98
N TYR A 333 -2.61 14.74 -33.13
CA TYR A 333 -4.03 14.64 -33.45
C TYR A 333 -4.87 15.39 -32.41
N ILE A 334 -4.53 16.66 -32.20
CA ILE A 334 -5.47 17.63 -31.65
C ILE A 334 -5.97 18.46 -32.85
N SER A 335 -6.82 17.85 -33.67
CA SER A 335 -7.74 18.63 -34.51
C SER A 335 -8.85 19.12 -33.59
N ILE A 336 -8.73 20.36 -33.11
CA ILE A 336 -9.85 21.06 -32.46
C ILE A 336 -10.82 21.51 -33.57
N PRO A 337 -12.13 21.27 -33.44
CA PRO A 337 -13.14 21.76 -34.39
C PRO A 337 -13.25 23.29 -34.43
#